data_AF-A0A923J8U2-F1
#
_entry.id   AF-A0A923J8U2-F1
#
_cell.length_a   1.000
_cell.length_b   1.000
_cell.length_c   1.000
_cell.angle_alpha   90.00
_cell.angle_beta   90.00
_cell.angle_gamma   90.00
#
_symmetry.space_group_name_H-M   'P 1'
#
loop_
_entity.id
_entity.type
_entity.pdbx_description
1 polymer ?
#
loop_
_entity_poly.entity_id
_entity_poly.type
_entity_poly.pdbx_seq_one_letter_code
_entity_poly.pdbx_strand_id
1 'polypeptide(L)'
;MPGKVDWLARNLPVEGTDAGAPIIGRDLRNDAVIAAPNESIADVRARVMASPQSFALVTTADRILLGRLRGSQLDHVDPAAVAAEVMEAGPSTLRPHEPADTVRSHLVGKGLTYAIVTDPDGRLLGTVNTDDLIRSSAGPQEHR
;
A
#
# COMPACT_ATOMS: atom_id res chain seq x y z
N MET A 1 -5.41 20.12 18.46
CA MET A 1 -6.69 19.47 18.10
C MET A 1 -6.51 18.87 16.71
N PRO A 2 -6.80 17.57 16.49
CA PRO A 2 -6.71 16.99 15.16
C PRO A 2 -7.82 17.57 14.27
N GLY A 3 -7.44 18.08 13.10
CA GLY A 3 -8.37 18.72 12.14
C GLY A 3 -9.02 17.72 11.18
N LYS A 4 -9.94 18.18 10.33
CA LYS A 4 -10.64 17.36 9.32
C LYS A 4 -9.69 16.59 8.38
N VAL A 5 -8.51 17.15 8.10
CA VAL A 5 -7.45 16.48 7.31
C VAL A 5 -6.86 15.28 8.05
N ASP A 6 -6.64 15.41 9.37
CA ASP A 6 -6.18 14.30 10.21
C ASP A 6 -7.24 13.19 10.30
N TRP A 7 -8.52 13.57 10.38
CA TRP A 7 -9.66 12.64 10.34
C TRP A 7 -9.72 11.82 9.04
N LEU A 8 -9.60 12.48 7.89
CA LEU A 8 -9.62 11.84 6.57
C LEU A 8 -8.39 10.94 6.37
N ALA A 9 -7.22 11.38 6.82
CA ALA A 9 -5.99 10.62 6.67
C ALA A 9 -5.99 9.31 7.49
N ARG A 10 -6.83 9.22 8.52
CA ARG A 10 -7.06 7.99 9.32
C ARG A 10 -8.08 7.02 8.69
N ASN A 11 -8.59 7.30 7.48
CA ASN A 11 -9.65 6.52 6.83
C ASN A 11 -10.94 6.38 7.67
N LEU A 12 -11.26 7.40 8.47
CA LEU A 12 -12.49 7.40 9.26
C LEU A 12 -13.70 7.74 8.37
N PRO A 13 -14.89 7.15 8.66
CA PRO A 13 -16.09 7.43 7.90
C PRO A 13 -16.45 8.93 7.92
N VAL A 14 -16.99 9.41 6.81
CA VAL A 14 -17.35 10.82 6.59
C VAL A 14 -18.75 10.89 5.99
N GLU A 15 -19.65 11.67 6.59
CA GLU A 15 -20.94 12.04 6.00
C GLU A 15 -20.88 13.49 5.49
N GLY A 16 -21.31 13.74 4.24
CA GLY A 16 -21.36 15.08 3.65
C GLY A 16 -21.39 15.07 2.11
N THR A 17 -21.75 16.20 1.49
CA THR A 17 -21.94 16.37 0.03
C THR A 17 -20.69 16.18 -0.83
N ASP A 18 -19.50 16.12 -0.23
CA ASP A 18 -18.21 15.76 -0.87
C ASP A 18 -17.83 14.29 -0.68
N ALA A 19 -18.69 13.48 -0.04
CA ALA A 19 -18.49 12.03 0.18
C ALA A 19 -18.60 11.20 -1.12
N GLY A 20 -18.85 11.86 -2.26
CA GLY A 20 -19.06 11.22 -3.56
C GLY A 20 -17.80 10.92 -4.35
N ALA A 21 -16.69 11.65 -4.13
CA ALA A 21 -15.46 11.40 -4.87
C ALA A 21 -14.81 10.08 -4.43
N PRO A 22 -14.52 9.14 -5.35
CA PRO A 22 -13.85 7.89 -4.99
C PRO A 22 -12.44 8.18 -4.43
N ILE A 23 -12.17 7.72 -3.21
CA ILE A 23 -10.86 7.78 -2.57
C ILE A 23 -10.20 6.40 -2.58
N ILE A 24 -8.87 6.36 -2.60
CA ILE A 24 -8.13 5.08 -2.68
C ILE A 24 -8.36 4.18 -1.46
N GLY A 25 -8.76 4.74 -0.31
CA GLY A 25 -9.07 4.00 0.91
C GLY A 25 -10.22 2.99 0.76
N ARG A 26 -11.08 3.14 -0.26
CA ARG A 26 -12.17 2.19 -0.56
C ARG A 26 -11.68 0.93 -1.29
N ASP A 27 -10.54 1.00 -1.97
CA ASP A 27 -9.99 -0.07 -2.82
C ASP A 27 -8.75 -0.75 -2.18
N LEU A 28 -8.60 -0.61 -0.85
CA LEU A 28 -7.47 -1.18 -0.12
C LEU A 28 -7.43 -2.71 -0.20
N ARG A 29 -6.25 -3.23 -0.52
CA ARG A 29 -5.91 -4.65 -0.41
C ARG A 29 -4.96 -4.92 0.74
N ASN A 30 -5.16 -6.07 1.38
CA ASN A 30 -4.35 -6.59 2.47
C ASN A 30 -3.63 -7.90 2.10
N ASP A 31 -3.37 -8.11 0.81
CA ASP A 31 -2.76 -9.31 0.24
C ASP A 31 -1.22 -9.23 0.14
N ALA A 32 -0.63 -8.06 0.43
CA ALA A 32 0.80 -7.89 0.52
C ALA A 32 1.40 -8.73 1.66
N VAL A 33 2.51 -9.43 1.38
CA VAL A 33 3.25 -10.15 2.41
C VAL A 33 3.85 -9.17 3.40
N ILE A 34 3.63 -9.42 4.70
CA ILE A 34 4.16 -8.59 5.79
C ILE A 34 5.29 -9.33 6.48
N ALA A 35 6.44 -8.67 6.63
CA ALA A 35 7.61 -9.22 7.30
C ALA A 35 7.96 -8.38 8.54
N ALA A 36 8.45 -9.06 9.57
CA ALA A 36 9.07 -8.38 10.71
C ALA A 36 10.52 -8.00 10.35
N PRO A 37 11.08 -6.91 10.92
CA PRO A 37 12.45 -6.46 10.60
C PRO A 37 13.52 -7.51 10.92
N ASN A 38 13.28 -8.36 11.92
CA ASN A 38 14.19 -9.42 12.36
C ASN A 38 13.90 -10.78 11.70
N GLU A 39 12.96 -10.86 10.77
CA GLU A 39 12.62 -12.09 10.07
C GLU A 39 13.69 -12.44 9.03
N SER A 40 13.96 -13.74 8.84
CA SER A 40 14.96 -14.21 7.89
C SER A 40 14.51 -14.02 6.44
N ILE A 41 15.43 -13.73 5.54
CA ILE A 41 15.13 -13.63 4.10
C ILE A 41 14.60 -14.96 3.54
N ALA A 42 15.06 -16.11 4.06
CA ALA A 42 14.54 -17.42 3.66
C ALA A 42 13.02 -17.52 3.86
N ASP A 43 12.53 -17.15 5.05
CA ASP A 43 11.12 -17.23 5.41
C ASP A 43 10.28 -16.22 4.62
N VAL A 44 10.77 -14.99 4.51
CA VAL A 44 10.10 -13.94 3.74
C VAL A 44 10.00 -14.33 2.27
N ARG A 45 11.09 -14.87 1.68
CA ARG A 45 11.12 -15.32 0.28
C ARG A 45 10.11 -16.43 0.03
N ALA A 46 10.04 -17.43 0.89
CA ALA A 46 9.08 -18.53 0.75
C ALA A 46 7.63 -18.02 0.70
N ARG A 47 7.29 -17.04 1.55
CA ARG A 47 5.95 -16.43 1.57
C ARG A 47 5.68 -15.53 0.36
N VAL A 48 6.69 -14.80 -0.13
CA VAL A 48 6.58 -14.00 -1.36
C VAL A 48 6.36 -14.90 -2.58
N MET A 49 7.08 -16.02 -2.71
CA MET A 49 6.87 -16.95 -3.83
C MET A 49 5.50 -17.65 -3.80
N ALA A 50 4.94 -17.85 -2.60
CA ALA A 50 3.60 -18.41 -2.43
C ALA A 50 2.49 -17.36 -2.60
N SER A 51 2.84 -16.07 -2.74
CA SER A 51 1.90 -14.98 -2.90
C SER A 51 1.78 -14.56 -4.37
N PRO A 52 0.59 -14.10 -4.81
CA PRO A 52 0.46 -13.39 -6.09
C PRO A 52 1.32 -12.12 -6.15
N GLN A 53 1.69 -11.57 -4.99
CA GLN A 53 2.47 -10.34 -4.87
C GLN A 53 3.97 -10.67 -4.90
N SER A 54 4.70 -10.04 -5.82
CA SER A 54 6.15 -10.25 -5.97
C SER A 54 7.00 -9.40 -5.01
N PHE A 55 6.47 -8.99 -3.85
CA PHE A 55 7.16 -8.17 -2.86
C PHE A 55 6.61 -8.42 -1.45
N ALA A 56 7.39 -8.00 -0.45
CA ALA A 56 6.97 -7.93 0.95
C ALA A 56 7.16 -6.51 1.49
N LEU A 57 6.34 -6.14 2.48
CA LEU A 57 6.44 -4.90 3.24
C LEU A 57 6.94 -5.22 4.65
N VAL A 58 7.99 -4.53 5.08
CA VAL A 58 8.58 -4.72 6.40
C VAL A 58 7.93 -3.73 7.37
N THR A 59 7.33 -4.23 8.44
CA THR A 59 6.67 -3.39 9.44
C THR A 59 7.13 -3.69 10.85
N THR A 60 7.04 -2.71 11.75
CA THR A 60 7.13 -2.95 13.19
C THR A 60 5.91 -3.76 13.69
N ALA A 61 5.95 -4.18 14.96
CA ALA A 61 4.80 -4.79 15.62
C ALA A 61 3.56 -3.88 15.62
N ASP A 62 3.76 -2.55 15.70
CA ASP A 62 2.70 -1.53 15.65
C ASP A 62 2.27 -1.15 14.22
N ARG A 63 2.62 -1.98 13.22
CA ARG A 63 2.29 -1.80 11.80
C ARG A 63 2.96 -0.60 11.13
N ILE A 64 3.97 0.01 11.75
CA ILE A 64 4.71 1.12 11.14
C ILE A 64 5.54 0.57 9.97
N LEU A 65 5.35 1.13 8.78
CA LEU A 65 6.09 0.72 7.59
C LEU A 65 7.55 1.19 7.66
N LEU A 66 8.48 0.24 7.60
CA LEU A 66 9.91 0.51 7.63
C LEU A 66 10.52 0.47 6.22
N GLY A 67 10.09 -0.49 5.41
CA GLY A 67 10.69 -0.72 4.11
C GLY A 67 9.94 -1.72 3.24
N ARG A 68 10.51 -1.99 2.06
CA ARG A 68 10.00 -2.94 1.08
C ARG A 68 11.10 -3.90 0.65
N LEU A 69 10.75 -5.16 0.49
CA LEU A 69 11.60 -6.20 -0.10
C LEU A 69 11.02 -6.60 -1.46
N ARG A 70 11.80 -6.50 -2.53
CA ARG A 70 11.38 -6.95 -3.87
C ARG A 70 11.72 -8.43 -4.03
N GLY A 71 10.77 -9.23 -4.50
CA GLY A 71 10.95 -10.69 -4.69
C GLY A 71 12.18 -11.01 -5.53
N SER A 72 12.38 -10.28 -6.64
CA SER A 72 13.56 -10.44 -7.51
C SER A 72 14.90 -10.17 -6.83
N GLN A 73 14.92 -9.40 -5.72
CA GLN A 73 16.14 -9.16 -4.94
C GLN A 73 16.37 -10.27 -3.92
N LEU A 74 15.31 -10.90 -3.39
CA LEU A 74 15.39 -11.94 -2.37
C LEU A 74 16.12 -13.21 -2.85
N ASP A 75 16.13 -13.46 -4.16
CA ASP A 75 16.84 -14.60 -4.76
C ASP A 75 18.37 -14.42 -4.75
N HIS A 76 18.85 -13.19 -4.56
CA HIS A 76 20.27 -12.82 -4.65
C HIS A 76 20.88 -12.41 -3.31
N VAL A 77 20.13 -12.59 -2.22
CA VAL A 77 20.53 -12.20 -0.87
C VAL A 77 20.78 -13.43 -0.01
N ASP A 78 21.66 -13.30 0.97
CA ASP A 78 21.91 -14.34 1.98
C ASP A 78 20.59 -14.75 2.65
N PRO A 79 20.17 -16.03 2.57
CA PRO A 79 18.95 -16.51 3.21
C PRO A 79 18.93 -16.33 4.73
N ALA A 80 20.09 -16.23 5.38
CA ALA A 80 20.21 -16.02 6.82
C ALA A 80 20.17 -14.54 7.24
N ALA A 81 20.31 -13.60 6.31
CA ALA A 81 20.19 -12.16 6.60
C ALA A 81 18.78 -11.83 7.08
N VAL A 82 18.63 -10.74 7.83
CA VAL A 82 17.32 -10.27 8.30
C VAL A 82 16.73 -9.21 7.38
N ALA A 83 15.40 -9.13 7.35
CA ALA A 83 14.65 -8.21 6.50
C ALA A 83 15.11 -6.74 6.61
N ALA A 84 15.42 -6.27 7.83
CA ALA A 84 15.83 -4.88 8.07
C ALA A 84 17.17 -4.50 7.42
N GLU A 85 18.07 -5.44 7.22
CA GLU A 85 19.39 -5.20 6.60
C GLU A 85 19.30 -5.10 5.09
N VAL A 86 18.25 -5.69 4.50
CA VAL A 86 18.12 -5.94 3.06
C VAL A 86 17.08 -5.01 2.42
N MET A 87 16.08 -4.58 3.19
CA MET A 87 14.95 -3.82 2.70
C MET A 87 15.37 -2.49 2.05
N GLU A 88 14.62 -2.11 1.01
CA GLU A 88 14.58 -0.73 0.53
C GLU A 88 13.83 0.11 1.58
N ALA A 89 14.56 0.97 2.29
CA ALA A 89 13.98 1.85 3.31
C ALA A 89 13.12 2.95 2.70
N GLY A 90 12.06 3.36 3.42
CA GLY A 90 11.27 4.53 3.08
C GLY A 90 10.60 4.51 1.69
N PRO A 91 9.84 3.45 1.34
CA PRO A 91 9.10 3.43 0.08
C PRO A 91 8.08 4.58 0.06
N SER A 92 7.84 5.13 -1.13
CA SER A 92 6.78 6.14 -1.30
C SER A 92 5.42 5.58 -0.88
N THR A 93 4.72 6.33 -0.04
CA THR A 93 3.37 5.99 0.42
C THR A 93 2.39 7.09 0.05
N LEU A 94 1.14 6.68 -0.10
CA LEU A 94 -0.02 7.56 -0.28
C LEU A 94 -0.90 7.51 0.95
N ARG A 95 -1.81 8.49 1.07
CA ARG A 95 -2.81 8.57 2.13
C ARG A 95 -4.17 8.05 1.62
N PRO A 96 -4.98 7.41 2.48
CA PRO A 96 -6.21 6.74 2.05
C PRO A 96 -7.26 7.70 1.48
N HIS A 97 -7.21 8.98 1.85
CA HIS A 97 -8.14 10.01 1.37
C HIS A 97 -7.75 10.61 0.01
N GLU A 98 -6.64 10.20 -0.60
CA GLU A 98 -6.25 10.71 -1.91
C GLU A 98 -7.27 10.30 -2.99
N PRO A 99 -7.60 11.19 -3.95
CA PRO A 99 -8.57 10.88 -5.00
C PRO A 99 -8.09 9.74 -5.90
N ALA A 100 -8.96 8.75 -6.13
CA ALA A 100 -8.64 7.56 -6.90
C ALA A 100 -8.21 7.88 -8.34
N ASP A 101 -8.86 8.82 -9.02
CA ASP A 101 -8.53 9.22 -10.39
C ASP A 101 -7.13 9.85 -10.50
N THR A 102 -6.75 10.66 -9.51
CA THR A 102 -5.44 11.30 -9.44
C THR A 102 -4.36 10.24 -9.22
N VAL A 103 -4.57 9.34 -8.27
CA VAL A 103 -3.64 8.25 -7.98
C VAL A 103 -3.52 7.29 -9.16
N ARG A 104 -4.64 6.89 -9.79
CA ARG A 104 -4.63 6.07 -11.01
C ARG A 104 -3.79 6.72 -12.10
N SER A 105 -4.04 7.99 -12.41
CA SER A 105 -3.33 8.72 -13.46
C SER A 105 -1.82 8.80 -13.16
N HIS A 106 -1.46 9.00 -11.89
CA HIS A 106 -0.07 9.00 -11.45
C HIS A 106 0.61 7.64 -11.59
N LEU A 107 -0.07 6.56 -11.18
CA LEU A 107 0.45 5.19 -11.30
C LEU A 107 0.64 4.78 -12.76
N VAL A 108 -0.36 5.02 -13.60
CA VAL A 108 -0.29 4.76 -15.05
C VAL A 108 0.84 5.57 -15.69
N GLY A 109 0.91 6.88 -15.40
CA GLY A 109 1.95 7.75 -15.96
C GLY A 109 3.37 7.37 -15.55
N LYS A 110 3.53 6.67 -14.42
CA LYS A 110 4.82 6.15 -13.93
C LYS A 110 5.05 4.67 -14.24
N GLY A 111 4.11 3.99 -14.91
CA GLY A 111 4.18 2.55 -15.15
C GLY A 111 4.18 1.70 -13.88
N LEU A 112 3.58 2.21 -12.79
CA LEU A 112 3.48 1.51 -11.51
C LEU A 112 2.16 0.72 -11.45
N THR A 113 2.23 -0.48 -10.91
CA THR A 113 1.07 -1.39 -10.80
C THR A 113 0.35 -1.27 -9.46
N TYR A 114 1.00 -0.70 -8.44
CA TYR A 114 0.42 -0.50 -7.12
C TYR A 114 1.02 0.71 -6.40
N ALA A 115 0.33 1.16 -5.35
CA ALA A 115 0.84 2.08 -4.33
C ALA A 115 0.69 1.47 -2.93
N ILE A 116 1.55 1.87 -2.00
CA ILE A 116 1.43 1.53 -0.58
C ILE A 116 0.66 2.65 0.12
N VAL A 117 -0.31 2.30 0.95
CA VAL A 117 -1.16 3.26 1.65
C VAL A 117 -0.88 3.20 3.15
N THR A 118 -0.60 4.37 3.74
CA THR A 118 -0.36 4.53 5.18
C THR A 118 -1.25 5.62 5.77
N ASP A 119 -1.45 5.59 7.08
CA ASP A 119 -2.02 6.71 7.83
C ASP A 119 -0.93 7.79 8.10
N PRO A 120 -1.27 8.95 8.71
CA PRO A 120 -0.30 9.98 9.09
C PRO A 120 0.80 9.50 10.02
N ASP A 121 0.50 8.52 10.89
CA ASP A 121 1.44 7.95 11.85
C ASP A 121 2.38 6.93 11.17
N GLY A 122 2.23 6.68 9.87
CA GLY A 122 3.05 5.76 9.09
C GLY A 122 2.62 4.29 9.21
N ARG A 123 1.45 4.03 9.79
CA ARG A 123 0.91 2.67 9.90
C ARG A 123 0.42 2.19 8.55
N LEU A 124 0.83 0.98 8.18
CA LEU A 124 0.42 0.32 6.95
C LEU A 124 -1.06 -0.04 6.99
N LEU A 125 -1.84 0.61 6.12
CA LEU A 125 -3.25 0.33 5.91
C LEU A 125 -3.46 -0.73 4.82
N GLY A 126 -2.57 -0.82 3.84
CA GLY A 126 -2.63 -1.80 2.75
C GLY A 126 -1.95 -1.29 1.49
N THR A 127 -2.34 -1.86 0.35
CA THR A 127 -1.94 -1.42 -0.98
C THR A 127 -3.17 -1.13 -1.84
N VAL A 128 -2.99 -0.37 -2.91
CA VAL A 128 -4.00 -0.22 -3.97
C VAL A 128 -3.37 -0.57 -5.30
N ASN A 129 -4.10 -1.26 -6.16
CA ASN A 129 -3.61 -1.65 -7.49
C ASN A 129 -4.24 -0.78 -8.56
N THR A 130 -3.46 -0.46 -9.59
CA THR A 130 -3.91 0.36 -10.71
C THR A 130 -5.16 -0.23 -11.38
N ASP A 131 -5.24 -1.57 -11.50
CA ASP A 131 -6.39 -2.26 -12.09
C ASP A 131 -7.67 -2.10 -11.28
N ASP A 132 -7.57 -2.06 -9.94
CA ASP A 132 -8.73 -1.82 -9.07
C ASP A 132 -9.23 -0.39 -9.24
N LEU A 133 -8.31 0.58 -9.25
CA LEU A 133 -8.67 1.98 -9.44
C LEU A 133 -9.29 2.23 -10.82
N ILE A 134 -8.88 1.49 -11.87
CA ILE A 134 -9.52 1.52 -13.18
C ILE A 134 -10.95 0.96 -13.08
N ARG A 135 -11.15 -0.20 -12.45
CA ARG A 135 -12.49 -0.80 -12.31
C ARG A 135 -13.44 0.07 -11.49
N SER A 136 -12.97 0.63 -10.38
CA SER A 136 -13.78 1.46 -9.48
C SER A 136 -14.16 2.81 -10.09
N SER A 137 -13.36 3.31 -11.05
CA SER A 137 -13.71 4.50 -11.83
C SER A 137 -14.77 4.27 -12.91
N ALA A 138 -15.14 3.01 -13.20
CA ALA A 138 -16.15 2.63 -14.18
C ALA A 138 -17.59 2.52 -13.60
N GLY A 139 -17.85 3.04 -12.40
CA GLY A 139 -19.20 3.16 -11.81
C GLY A 139 -20.07 4.22 -12.51
N PRO A 140 -21.41 4.08 -12.50
CA PRO A 140 -22.27 4.32 -13.65
C PRO A 140 -22.28 5.77 -14.14
N GLN A 141 -22.08 5.95 -15.44
CA GLN A 141 -22.49 7.19 -16.11
C GLN A 141 -24.02 7.25 -16.09
N GLU A 142 -24.59 8.04 -15.18
CA GLU A 142 -25.98 8.48 -15.27
C GLU A 142 -26.13 9.35 -16.53
N HIS A 143 -26.34 8.70 -17.67
CA HIS A 143 -26.92 9.35 -18.84
C HIS A 143 -28.38 9.66 -18.52
N ARG A 144 -28.69 10.93 -18.29
CA ARG A 144 -30.04 11.48 -18.44
C ARG A 144 -30.04 12.54 -19.52
#